data_AF-A0A1G3AJA5-F1
#
_entry.id   AF-A0A1G3AJA5-F1
#
_cell.length_a   1.000
_cell.length_b   1.000
_cell.length_c   1.000
_cell.angle_alpha   90.00
_cell.angle_beta   90.00
_cell.angle_gamma   90.00
#
_symmetry.space_group_name_H-M   'P 1'
#
loop_
_entity.id
_entity.type
_entity.pdbx_description
1 polymer ?
#
loop_
_entity_poly.entity_id
_entity_poly.type
_entity_poly.pdbx_seq_one_letter_code
_entity_poly.pdbx_strand_id
1 'polypeptide(L)'
;MTTAILEKPLRTDVINEEDVQLLIEEKLNAFDAAIECHDFLEIDGDIEGNIPQEHYLKIINHKLECAFSVSMDAIIRQDLNYIVNTLETGIALRLYGVTRIVGYYSRVSNWNKSKIGELHDRHMGNYSVR
;
A
#
# COMPACT_ATOMS: atom_id res chain seq x y z
N MET A 1 -45.44 -22.45 5.04
CA MET A 1 -44.44 -21.68 4.26
C MET A 1 -43.13 -21.77 5.02
N THR A 2 -42.21 -22.61 4.55
CA THR A 2 -40.97 -22.95 5.27
C THR A 2 -39.81 -22.31 4.52
N THR A 3 -39.19 -21.29 5.12
CA THR A 3 -38.01 -20.59 4.60
C THR A 3 -36.79 -21.49 4.66
N ALA A 4 -36.21 -21.81 3.51
CA ALA A 4 -34.94 -22.51 3.41
C ALA A 4 -33.79 -21.56 3.80
N ILE A 5 -33.07 -21.90 4.86
CA ILE A 5 -31.80 -21.28 5.23
C ILE A 5 -30.74 -21.90 4.32
N LEU A 6 -30.17 -21.08 3.44
CA LEU A 6 -29.08 -21.48 2.55
C LEU A 6 -27.79 -21.42 3.39
N GLU A 7 -27.40 -22.55 3.99
CA GLU A 7 -26.12 -22.68 4.67
C GLU A 7 -25.00 -22.48 3.64
N LYS A 8 -24.35 -21.31 3.72
CA LYS A 8 -23.16 -21.02 2.92
C LYS A 8 -22.03 -21.88 3.52
N PRO A 9 -21.39 -22.77 2.74
CA PRO A 9 -20.32 -23.59 3.30
C PRO A 9 -19.18 -22.67 3.73
N LEU A 10 -18.82 -22.76 5.01
CA LEU A 10 -17.57 -22.22 5.53
C LEU A 10 -16.44 -22.94 4.79
N ARG A 11 -15.87 -22.29 3.77
CA ARG A 11 -14.58 -22.70 3.21
C ARG A 11 -13.55 -22.49 4.30
N THR A 12 -13.24 -23.56 5.01
CA THR A 12 -12.01 -23.67 5.76
C THR A 12 -10.96 -24.08 4.73
N ASP A 13 -10.50 -23.10 3.95
CA ASP A 13 -9.30 -23.29 3.13
C ASP A 13 -8.17 -23.48 4.15
N VAL A 14 -7.76 -24.73 4.36
CA VAL A 14 -6.57 -25.05 5.15
C VAL A 14 -5.42 -24.39 4.41
N ILE A 15 -4.98 -23.25 4.90
CA ILE A 15 -3.84 -22.53 4.33
C ILE A 15 -2.64 -23.47 4.48
N ASN A 16 -2.11 -23.97 3.37
CA ASN A 16 -0.93 -24.83 3.37
C ASN A 16 0.27 -23.99 3.84
N GLU A 17 1.03 -24.50 4.80
CA GLU A 17 2.21 -23.81 5.33
C GLU A 17 3.24 -23.55 4.22
N GLU A 18 3.35 -24.46 3.26
CA GLU A 18 4.23 -24.33 2.10
C GLU A 18 3.83 -23.15 1.19
N ASP A 19 2.51 -22.94 0.98
CA ASP A 19 2.01 -21.83 0.15
C ASP A 19 2.28 -20.48 0.82
N VAL A 20 2.21 -20.42 2.15
CA VAL A 20 2.52 -19.21 2.92
C VAL A 20 4.02 -18.90 2.87
N GLN A 21 4.85 -19.92 3.02
CA GLN A 21 6.30 -19.76 2.92
C GLN A 21 6.70 -19.24 1.53
N LEU A 22 6.15 -19.83 0.47
CA LEU A 22 6.40 -19.40 -0.90
C LEU A 22 6.01 -17.92 -1.10
N LEU A 23 4.83 -17.52 -0.61
CA LEU A 23 4.38 -16.13 -0.70
C LEU A 23 5.30 -15.15 0.04
N ILE A 24 5.80 -15.54 1.22
CA ILE A 24 6.74 -14.74 2.00
C ILE A 24 8.06 -14.59 1.24
N GLU A 25 8.61 -15.68 0.72
CA GLU A 25 9.85 -15.66 -0.07
C GLU A 25 9.70 -14.81 -1.34
N GLU A 26 8.59 -14.93 -2.07
CA GLU A 26 8.30 -14.08 -3.23
C GLU A 26 8.29 -12.59 -2.86
N LYS A 27 7.68 -12.23 -1.73
CA LYS A 27 7.61 -10.84 -1.25
C LYS A 27 8.98 -10.29 -0.87
N LEU A 28 9.78 -11.06 -0.15
CA LEU A 28 11.12 -10.66 0.27
C LEU A 28 12.07 -10.54 -0.94
N ASN A 29 12.04 -11.51 -1.85
CA ASN A 29 12.83 -11.47 -3.08
C ASN A 29 12.45 -10.29 -3.98
N ALA A 30 11.15 -9.98 -4.08
CA ALA A 30 10.70 -8.82 -4.84
C ALA A 30 11.16 -7.49 -4.21
N PHE A 31 11.21 -7.43 -2.87
CA PHE A 31 11.75 -6.28 -2.16
C PHE A 31 13.25 -6.13 -2.38
N ASP A 32 14.01 -7.22 -2.23
CA ASP A 32 15.45 -7.26 -2.44
C ASP A 32 15.82 -6.78 -3.86
N ALA A 33 15.21 -7.39 -4.89
CA ALA A 33 15.40 -7.00 -6.29
C ALA A 33 15.03 -5.53 -6.56
N ALA A 34 14.01 -5.00 -5.87
CA ALA A 34 13.62 -3.60 -6.01
C ALA A 34 14.66 -2.65 -5.42
N ILE A 35 15.34 -3.02 -4.33
CA ILE A 35 16.42 -2.22 -3.74
C ILE A 35 17.71 -2.35 -4.56
N GLU A 36 18.08 -3.56 -5.02
CA GLU A 36 19.26 -3.77 -5.85
C GLU A 36 19.20 -3.01 -7.19
N CYS A 37 18.01 -2.90 -7.77
CA CYS A 37 17.81 -2.17 -9.03
C CYS A 37 17.76 -0.65 -8.83
N HIS A 38 17.81 -0.16 -7.59
CA HIS A 38 17.57 1.23 -7.26
C HIS A 38 18.89 2.03 -7.14
N ASP A 39 18.93 3.24 -7.72
CA ASP A 39 20.17 4.01 -7.87
C ASP A 39 20.84 4.46 -6.57
N PHE A 40 20.05 4.68 -5.51
CA PHE A 40 20.51 5.31 -4.26
C PHE A 40 20.03 4.63 -2.97
N LEU A 41 19.45 3.43 -3.07
CA LEU A 41 19.05 2.64 -1.90
C LEU A 41 19.97 1.42 -1.78
N GLU A 42 20.32 1.04 -0.56
CA GLU A 42 21.20 -0.10 -0.28
C GLU A 42 20.76 -0.82 1.00
N ILE A 43 20.78 -2.15 0.99
CA ILE A 43 20.58 -2.96 2.19
C ILE A 43 21.92 -3.10 2.92
N ASP A 44 22.03 -2.51 4.12
CA ASP A 44 23.28 -2.50 4.90
C ASP A 44 23.32 -3.59 5.99
N GLY A 45 22.22 -4.31 6.17
CA GLY A 45 22.13 -5.45 7.09
C GLY A 45 20.78 -5.53 7.79
N ASP A 46 20.72 -6.34 8.84
CA ASP A 46 19.51 -6.56 9.63
C ASP A 46 19.75 -6.42 11.14
N ILE A 47 18.65 -6.25 11.86
CA ILE A 47 18.60 -6.20 13.31
C ILE A 47 17.70 -7.34 13.75
N GLU A 48 18.32 -8.42 14.24
CA GLU A 48 17.65 -9.63 14.71
C GLU A 48 16.54 -9.30 15.74
N GLY A 49 15.37 -9.89 15.52
CA GLY A 49 14.22 -9.79 16.41
C GLY A 49 13.60 -11.16 16.62
N ASN A 50 12.93 -11.37 17.75
CA ASN A 50 12.33 -12.67 18.07
C ASN A 50 11.02 -12.91 17.30
N ILE A 51 10.39 -11.84 16.80
CA ILE A 51 9.16 -11.87 16.01
C ILE A 51 9.32 -11.00 14.74
N PRO A 52 8.56 -11.25 13.66
CA PRO A 52 8.69 -10.50 12.40
C PRO A 52 8.48 -8.98 12.51
N GLN A 53 7.76 -8.51 13.53
CA GLN A 53 7.57 -7.08 13.80
C GLN A 53 8.80 -6.43 14.46
N GLU A 54 9.66 -7.24 15.09
CA GLU A 54 10.89 -6.84 15.77
C GLU A 54 12.14 -7.11 14.93
N HIS A 55 12.01 -7.87 13.83
CA HIS A 55 13.11 -8.11 12.88
C HIS A 55 13.12 -7.01 11.83
N TYR A 56 14.18 -6.21 11.78
CA TYR A 56 14.28 -5.05 10.90
C TYR A 56 15.41 -5.19 9.90
N LEU A 57 15.20 -4.74 8.66
CA LEU A 57 16.26 -4.47 7.70
C LEU A 57 16.69 -3.01 7.81
N LYS A 58 18.00 -2.77 7.76
CA LYS A 58 18.61 -1.46 7.67
C LYS A 58 18.81 -1.12 6.19
N ILE A 59 18.16 -0.04 5.75
CA ILE A 59 18.26 0.47 4.38
C ILE A 59 18.93 1.84 4.41
N ILE A 60 20.04 1.99 3.70
CA ILE A 60 20.70 3.28 3.49
C ILE A 60 20.06 3.97 2.29
N ASN A 61 19.77 5.26 2.45
CA ASN A 61 19.42 6.15 1.34
C ASN A 61 20.57 7.15 1.16
N HIS A 62 21.37 6.92 0.12
CA HIS A 62 22.55 7.74 -0.20
C HIS A 62 22.20 9.14 -0.66
N LYS A 63 20.99 9.35 -1.18
CA LYS A 63 20.50 10.67 -1.64
C LYS A 63 20.05 11.55 -0.49
N LEU A 64 19.42 10.96 0.53
CA LEU A 64 18.94 11.67 1.73
C LEU A 64 19.98 11.69 2.86
N GLU A 65 21.13 11.02 2.67
CA GLU A 65 22.20 10.89 3.67
C GLU A 65 21.68 10.32 5.01
N CYS A 66 20.75 9.36 4.94
CA CYS A 66 20.13 8.76 6.12
C CYS A 66 19.93 7.25 5.97
N ALA A 67 19.65 6.59 7.09
CA ALA A 67 19.29 5.18 7.12
C ALA A 67 17.88 5.00 7.71
N PHE A 68 17.14 4.04 7.17
CA PHE A 68 15.81 3.65 7.62
C PHE A 68 15.85 2.22 8.15
N SER A 69 15.02 1.94 9.14
CA SER A 69 14.72 0.59 9.61
C SER A 69 13.35 0.16 9.09
N VAL A 70 13.27 -0.96 8.38
CA VAL A 70 12.02 -1.52 7.85
C VAL A 70 11.78 -2.89 8.46
N SER A 71 10.67 -3.08 9.17
CA SER A 71 10.34 -4.40 9.76
C SER A 71 9.98 -5.41 8.66
N MET A 72 10.35 -6.68 8.84
CA MET A 72 9.95 -7.77 7.94
C MET A 72 8.42 -7.85 7.77
N ASP A 73 7.66 -7.65 8.85
CA ASP A 73 6.18 -7.62 8.79
C ASP A 73 5.65 -6.54 7.81
N ALA A 74 6.31 -5.38 7.74
CA ALA A 74 5.94 -4.33 6.79
C ALA A 74 6.20 -4.76 5.34
N ILE A 75 7.32 -5.41 5.06
CA ILE A 75 7.67 -5.91 3.72
C ILE A 75 6.68 -6.97 3.25
N ILE A 76 6.29 -7.87 4.15
CA ILE A 76 5.36 -8.97 3.85
C ILE A 76 3.94 -8.43 3.62
N ARG A 77 3.47 -7.50 4.45
CA ARG A 77 2.05 -7.08 4.49
C ARG A 77 1.72 -5.87 3.62
N GLN A 78 2.67 -4.97 3.39
CA GLN A 78 2.41 -3.72 2.66
C GLN A 78 2.65 -3.87 1.16
N ASP A 79 2.24 -2.85 0.41
CA ASP A 79 2.51 -2.77 -1.02
C ASP A 79 3.98 -2.40 -1.27
N LEU A 80 4.66 -3.12 -2.17
CA LEU A 80 6.08 -2.92 -2.47
C LEU A 80 6.37 -1.49 -2.91
N ASN A 81 5.55 -0.93 -3.81
CA ASN A 81 5.76 0.43 -4.32
C ASN A 81 5.59 1.46 -3.20
N TYR A 82 4.69 1.21 -2.26
CA TYR A 82 4.52 2.09 -1.10
C TYR A 82 5.77 2.12 -0.23
N ILE A 83 6.39 0.97 0.04
CA ILE A 83 7.62 0.90 0.84
C ILE A 83 8.77 1.58 0.10
N VAL A 84 8.99 1.26 -1.18
CA VAL A 84 10.06 1.85 -1.98
C VAL A 84 9.91 3.37 -2.06
N ASN A 85 8.72 3.88 -2.39
CA ASN A 85 8.47 5.33 -2.41
C ASN A 85 8.64 5.99 -1.03
N THR A 86 8.32 5.28 0.06
CA THR A 86 8.58 5.76 1.43
C THR A 86 10.08 5.90 1.67
N LEU A 87 10.87 4.90 1.27
CA LEU A 87 12.34 4.90 1.40
C LEU A 87 12.99 5.98 0.52
N GLU A 88 12.45 6.20 -0.69
CA GLU A 88 12.93 7.24 -1.60
C GLU A 88 12.70 8.65 -1.06
N THR A 89 11.52 8.90 -0.50
CA THR A 89 11.05 10.25 -0.12
C THR A 89 11.25 10.58 1.36
N GLY A 90 11.44 9.56 2.21
CA GLY A 90 11.42 9.69 3.67
C GLY A 90 10.02 9.95 4.26
N ILE A 91 8.95 9.90 3.44
CA ILE A 91 7.58 10.19 3.88
C ILE A 91 6.81 8.89 4.08
N ALA A 92 6.71 8.43 5.33
CA ALA A 92 6.02 7.19 5.69
C ALA A 92 4.50 7.33 5.88
N LEU A 93 3.95 8.53 5.71
CA LEU A 93 2.52 8.78 5.85
C LEU A 93 1.86 8.87 4.48
N ARG A 94 1.00 7.89 4.18
CA ARG A 94 0.15 7.94 2.98
C ARG A 94 -0.78 9.14 3.03
N LEU A 95 -0.60 10.05 2.08
CA LEU A 95 -1.48 11.20 1.88
C LEU A 95 -2.60 10.88 0.88
N TYR A 96 -3.73 11.55 1.02
CA TYR A 96 -4.85 11.46 0.09
C TYR A 96 -5.16 12.84 -0.49
N GLY A 97 -5.27 12.92 -1.81
CA GLY A 97 -5.82 14.10 -2.47
C GLY A 97 -7.27 14.30 -2.08
N VAL A 98 -7.62 15.49 -1.61
CA VAL A 98 -8.98 15.87 -1.23
C VAL A 98 -9.33 17.19 -1.90
N THR A 99 -10.46 17.24 -2.58
CA THR A 99 -11.00 18.53 -3.07
C THR A 99 -12.52 18.55 -3.06
N ARG A 100 -13.07 19.76 -3.16
CA ARG A 100 -14.50 20.06 -3.04
C ARG A 100 -15.09 20.26 -4.43
N ILE A 101 -15.85 19.27 -4.88
CA ILE A 101 -16.66 19.37 -6.11
C ILE A 101 -18.12 19.57 -5.70
N VAL A 102 -18.87 18.53 -5.36
CA VAL A 102 -20.33 18.61 -5.07
C VAL A 102 -20.71 19.22 -3.70
N GLY A 103 -20.05 20.29 -3.26
CA GLY A 103 -20.41 21.05 -2.06
C GLY A 103 -19.74 20.58 -0.77
N TYR A 104 -19.07 19.42 -0.77
CA TYR A 104 -18.27 18.91 0.35
C TYR A 104 -16.90 18.37 -0.10
N TYR A 105 -15.93 18.34 0.81
CA TYR A 105 -14.61 17.76 0.57
C TYR A 105 -14.71 16.24 0.40
N SER A 106 -14.11 15.71 -0.66
CA SER A 106 -14.06 14.27 -0.87
C SER A 106 -12.71 13.85 -1.45
N ARG A 107 -12.30 12.61 -1.17
CA ARG A 107 -11.09 12.03 -1.75
C ARG A 107 -11.22 11.96 -3.27
N VAL A 108 -10.17 12.39 -3.98
CA VAL A 108 -10.10 12.34 -5.44
C VAL A 108 -10.28 10.91 -5.96
N SER A 109 -9.71 9.94 -5.24
CA SER A 109 -9.84 8.50 -5.55
C SER A 109 -11.28 7.96 -5.50
N ASN A 110 -12.20 8.64 -4.83
CA ASN A 110 -13.58 8.18 -4.61
C ASN A 110 -14.59 8.87 -5.53
N TRP A 111 -14.12 9.50 -6.61
CA TRP A 111 -15.01 10.18 -7.55
C TRP A 111 -15.67 9.20 -8.50
N ASN A 112 -17.00 9.22 -8.48
CA ASN A 112 -17.82 8.57 -9.48
C ASN A 112 -17.95 9.47 -10.72
N LYS A 113 -18.50 8.91 -11.81
CA LYS A 113 -18.67 9.62 -13.08
C LYS A 113 -19.44 10.95 -12.94
N SER A 114 -20.43 11.03 -12.05
CA SER A 114 -21.19 12.27 -11.84
C SER A 114 -20.36 13.39 -11.22
N LYS A 115 -19.51 13.11 -10.23
CA LYS A 115 -18.58 14.12 -9.68
C LYS A 115 -17.56 14.61 -10.70
N ILE A 116 -17.09 13.72 -11.57
CA ILE A 116 -16.15 14.08 -12.64
C ILE A 116 -16.86 15.00 -13.66
N GLY A 117 -18.12 14.71 -14.02
CA GLY A 117 -18.95 15.56 -14.87
C GLY A 117 -19.16 16.95 -14.26
N GLU A 118 -19.55 17.02 -12.98
CA GLU A 118 -19.71 18.28 -12.25
C GLU A 118 -18.41 19.11 -12.23
N LEU A 119 -17.25 18.47 -12.04
CA LEU A 119 -15.96 19.16 -12.09
C LEU A 119 -15.69 19.76 -13.48
N HIS A 120 -15.96 18.98 -14.53
CA HIS A 120 -15.81 19.41 -15.91
C HIS A 120 -16.72 20.61 -16.23
N ASP A 121 -17.99 20.55 -15.85
CA ASP A 121 -18.95 21.64 -16.04
C ASP A 121 -18.51 22.91 -15.32
N ARG A 122 -18.00 22.80 -14.08
CA ARG A 122 -17.48 23.94 -13.32
C ARG A 122 -16.22 24.54 -13.89
N HIS A 123 -15.30 23.74 -14.42
CA HIS A 123 -14.13 24.24 -15.13
C HIS A 123 -14.51 25.04 -16.37
N MET A 124 -15.64 24.73 -17.00
CA MET A 124 -16.21 25.51 -18.11
C MET A 124 -17.07 26.70 -17.64
N GLY A 125 -17.19 26.94 -16.34
CA GLY A 125 -18.02 27.99 -15.77
C GLY A 125 -19.53 27.71 -15.80
N ASN A 126 -19.94 26.47 -16.05
CA ASN A 126 -21.34 26.07 -16.03
C ASN A 126 -21.75 25.63 -14.62
N TYR A 127 -22.50 26.49 -13.92
CA TYR A 127 -23.01 26.25 -12.57
C TYR A 127 -24.52 25.96 -12.54
N SER A 128 -25.13 25.70 -13.70
CA SER A 128 -26.58 25.50 -13.79
C SER A 128 -26.99 24.15 -13.22
N VAL A 129 -28.01 24.15 -12.36
CA VAL A 129 -28.63 22.94 -11.81
C VAL A 129 -29.84 22.61 -12.68
N ARG A 130 -29.84 21.43 -13.31
CA ARG A 130 -30.97 20.95 -14.12
C ARG A 130 -31.87 20.00 -13.33
#